data_AF-A0A6I4ZA37-F1
#
_entry.id   AF-A0A6I4ZA37-F1
#
_cell.length_a   1.000
_cell.length_b   1.000
_cell.length_c   1.000
_cell.angle_alpha   90.00
_cell.angle_beta   90.00
_cell.angle_gamma   90.00
#
_symmetry.space_group_name_H-M   'P 1'
#
loop_
_entity.id
_entity.type
_entity.pdbx_description
1 polymer ?
#
loop_
_entity_poly.entity_id
_entity_poly.type
_entity_poly.pdbx_seq_one_letter_code
_entity_poly.pdbx_strand_id
1 'polypeptide(L)'
;MEVFDCSGPGPVPHSGEGAEASGESGGEHGSGGEGSAEGGAEGSEAGGEEGSGSMLALDETFDTVRGGARLIMSYDASTNAFTGTVENTTNSVLTRVRIEVHLSNGVELGPTTPVDMAPGEVRTVNLPATAEPFTGWVPHAEVGSSEAGGEHGSNGSGNEAGGEHGSGGDGNEAGGEHGSGGERRGGV
;
A
#
# COMPACT_ATOMS: atom_id res chain seq x y z
N MET A 1 30.23 35.37 9.31
CA MET A 1 29.34 35.27 10.48
C MET A 1 28.04 35.93 10.09
N GLU A 2 27.15 35.14 9.51
CA GLU A 2 25.85 35.59 9.02
C GLU A 2 24.83 35.24 10.10
N VAL A 3 24.15 36.27 10.59
CA VAL A 3 23.14 36.20 11.65
C VAL A 3 21.77 36.03 10.99
N PHE A 4 21.10 34.91 11.25
CA PHE A 4 19.72 34.69 10.81
C PHE A 4 18.77 35.18 11.92
N ASP A 5 18.00 36.20 11.58
CA ASP A 5 16.92 36.78 12.39
C ASP A 5 15.65 35.94 12.22
N CYS A 6 15.21 35.27 13.29
CA CYS A 6 13.95 34.52 13.33
C CYS A 6 12.88 35.31 14.09
N SER A 7 12.43 36.43 13.54
CA SER A 7 11.23 37.14 13.99
C SER A 7 10.02 36.75 13.14
N GLY A 8 9.41 35.58 13.44
CA GLY A 8 8.16 35.13 12.82
C GLY A 8 7.12 34.75 13.89
N PRO A 9 5.92 35.36 13.91
CA PRO A 9 4.87 35.00 14.86
C PRO A 9 4.28 33.62 14.56
N GLY A 10 4.23 32.77 15.59
CA GLY A 10 3.79 31.37 15.50
C GLY A 10 2.28 31.15 15.32
N PRO A 11 1.87 29.90 15.05
CA PRO A 11 0.47 29.54 14.86
C PRO A 11 -0.33 29.53 16.17
N VAL A 12 -1.59 29.95 16.07
CA VAL A 12 -2.59 29.99 17.15
C VAL A 12 -3.21 28.61 17.40
N PRO A 13 -3.40 28.17 18.65
CA PRO A 13 -4.17 26.97 18.97
C PRO A 13 -5.68 27.25 18.98
N HIS A 14 -6.46 26.38 18.36
CA HIS A 14 -7.92 26.34 18.50
C HIS A 14 -8.31 25.36 19.61
N SER A 15 -8.83 25.89 20.71
CA SER A 15 -9.55 25.15 21.74
C SER A 15 -10.95 24.79 21.24
N GLY A 16 -11.28 23.50 21.27
CA GLY A 16 -12.63 22.97 21.03
C GLY A 16 -13.02 22.07 22.19
N GLU A 17 -13.78 22.63 23.12
CA GLU A 17 -14.35 22.01 24.30
C GLU A 17 -15.72 21.42 23.94
N GLY A 18 -15.95 20.12 24.21
CA GLY A 18 -17.20 19.43 23.91
C GLY A 18 -17.40 18.29 24.91
N ALA A 19 -18.33 18.51 25.84
CA ALA A 19 -18.56 17.71 27.02
C ALA A 19 -19.77 16.75 26.88
N GLU A 20 -19.71 15.67 27.66
CA GLU A 20 -20.76 14.79 28.19
C GLU A 20 -21.68 13.96 27.24
N ALA A 21 -21.56 12.63 27.33
CA ALA A 21 -22.73 11.74 27.43
C ALA A 21 -22.36 10.41 28.13
N SER A 22 -22.96 10.23 29.31
CA SER A 22 -22.90 9.05 30.18
C SER A 22 -23.54 7.79 29.57
N GLY A 23 -22.95 6.63 29.87
CA GLY A 23 -23.55 5.31 29.63
C GLY A 23 -22.98 4.26 30.57
N GLU A 24 -23.67 4.02 31.70
CA GLU A 24 -23.41 2.94 32.66
C GLU A 24 -24.07 1.62 32.22
N SER A 25 -23.33 0.51 32.28
CA SER A 25 -23.80 -0.86 32.59
C SER A 25 -22.55 -1.76 32.55
N GLY A 26 -22.00 -2.26 33.66
CA GLY A 26 -22.65 -3.21 34.56
C GLY A 26 -22.25 -4.63 34.16
N GLY A 27 -21.10 -5.12 34.66
CA GLY A 27 -20.56 -6.44 34.33
C GLY A 27 -19.53 -6.91 35.36
N GLU A 28 -20.03 -7.37 36.51
CA GLU A 28 -19.25 -8.02 37.58
C GLU A 28 -19.04 -9.50 37.26
N HIS A 29 -17.78 -9.94 37.08
CA HIS A 29 -17.43 -11.36 37.17
C HIS A 29 -16.13 -11.53 37.96
N GLY A 30 -16.23 -12.40 38.97
CA GLY A 30 -15.35 -12.47 40.12
C GLY A 30 -13.96 -13.07 39.90
N SER A 31 -13.07 -12.61 40.77
CA SER A 31 -11.72 -13.10 41.01
C SER A 31 -11.70 -14.43 41.76
N GLY A 32 -10.75 -15.31 41.44
CA GLY A 32 -10.37 -16.41 42.31
C GLY A 32 -9.57 -17.50 41.62
N GLY A 33 -8.24 -17.41 41.68
CA GLY A 33 -7.35 -18.46 41.17
C GLY A 33 -5.88 -18.19 41.52
N GLU A 34 -5.52 -18.44 42.77
CA GLU A 34 -4.13 -18.51 43.22
C GLU A 34 -3.52 -19.84 42.76
N GLY A 35 -2.38 -19.77 42.07
CA GLY A 35 -1.60 -20.94 41.64
C GLY A 35 -0.13 -20.57 41.48
N SER A 36 0.67 -20.88 42.50
CA SER A 36 2.13 -20.92 42.42
C SER A 36 2.58 -22.04 41.48
N ALA A 37 3.51 -21.75 40.58
CA ALA A 37 4.47 -22.73 40.06
C ALA A 37 5.72 -22.04 39.51
N GLU A 38 6.86 -22.49 40.02
CA GLU A 38 8.22 -22.18 39.57
C GLU A 38 8.58 -23.00 38.31
N GLY A 39 9.56 -22.51 37.54
CA GLY A 39 10.13 -23.15 36.35
C GLY A 39 9.59 -22.53 35.06
N GLY A 40 10.37 -22.12 34.06
CA GLY A 40 11.69 -22.54 33.65
C GLY A 40 11.64 -22.59 32.12
N ALA A 41 12.38 -21.69 31.48
CA ALA A 41 12.93 -21.78 30.12
C ALA A 41 12.02 -22.07 28.90
N GLU A 42 12.36 -21.36 27.82
CA GLU A 42 12.23 -21.71 26.40
C GLU A 42 10.93 -21.37 25.65
N GLY A 43 11.10 -20.65 24.54
CA GLY A 43 10.20 -20.67 23.40
C GLY A 43 9.19 -19.52 23.31
N SER A 44 9.61 -18.37 22.79
CA SER A 44 8.67 -17.40 22.21
C SER A 44 8.10 -17.98 20.91
N GLU A 45 7.10 -18.85 21.04
CA GLU A 45 6.24 -19.30 19.96
C GLU A 45 5.19 -18.20 19.71
N ALA A 46 5.57 -17.18 18.93
CA ALA A 46 4.62 -16.19 18.44
C ALA A 46 3.73 -16.84 17.36
N GLY A 47 2.65 -17.46 17.84
CA GLY A 47 1.56 -18.00 17.03
C GLY A 47 0.84 -16.89 16.27
N GLY A 48 0.47 -17.21 15.03
CA GLY A 48 0.04 -16.27 14.02
C GLY A 48 -1.29 -15.59 14.28
N GLU A 49 -1.29 -14.28 14.00
CA GLU A 49 -2.48 -13.48 13.73
C GLU A 49 -2.27 -12.83 12.37
N GLU A 50 -2.94 -13.37 11.35
CA GLU A 50 -3.02 -12.75 10.03
C GLU A 50 -3.82 -11.45 10.14
N GLY A 51 -3.15 -10.29 10.11
CA GLY A 51 -3.83 -9.02 9.83
C GLY A 51 -3.20 -7.74 10.36
N SER A 52 -2.52 -7.78 11.50
CA SER A 52 -1.97 -6.58 12.14
C SER A 52 -0.60 -6.94 12.71
N GLY A 53 0.47 -6.35 12.18
CA GLY A 53 1.81 -6.61 12.69
C GLY A 53 1.85 -6.33 14.19
N SER A 54 2.47 -7.23 14.97
CA SER A 54 2.66 -7.01 16.40
C SER A 54 3.42 -5.71 16.62
N MET A 55 2.99 -4.91 17.60
CA MET A 55 3.68 -3.67 17.95
C MET A 55 5.07 -4.00 18.48
N LEU A 56 6.09 -3.48 17.79
CA LEU A 56 7.50 -3.64 18.13
C LEU A 56 7.95 -2.54 19.06
N ALA A 57 8.87 -2.85 19.98
CA ALA A 57 9.62 -1.85 20.73
C ALA A 57 10.66 -1.13 19.84
N LEU A 58 11.19 -0.01 20.31
CA LEU A 58 12.10 0.84 19.53
C LEU A 58 13.45 0.18 19.21
N ASP A 59 13.91 -0.74 20.06
CA ASP A 59 15.18 -1.46 19.88
C ASP A 59 15.04 -2.75 19.04
N GLU A 60 13.82 -3.11 18.67
CA GLU A 60 13.56 -4.30 17.87
C GLU A 60 13.85 -4.07 16.38
N THR A 61 14.17 -5.16 15.70
CA THR A 61 14.32 -5.20 14.25
C THR A 61 13.17 -5.99 13.65
N PHE A 62 12.47 -5.38 12.71
CA PHE A 62 11.50 -6.08 11.89
C PHE A 62 12.20 -6.80 10.74
N ASP A 63 11.85 -8.07 10.52
CA ASP A 63 12.26 -8.85 9.35
C ASP A 63 11.11 -9.78 8.97
N THR A 64 10.40 -9.47 7.89
CA THR A 64 9.27 -10.29 7.44
C THR A 64 9.13 -10.22 5.92
N VAL A 65 8.68 -11.34 5.34
CA VAL A 65 8.34 -11.44 3.92
C VAL A 65 6.82 -11.36 3.76
N ARG A 66 6.33 -10.41 2.97
CA ARG A 66 4.90 -10.26 2.64
C ARG A 66 4.73 -9.96 1.16
N GLY A 67 3.85 -10.72 0.48
CA GLY A 67 3.61 -10.53 -0.95
C GLY A 67 4.86 -10.67 -1.84
N GLY A 68 5.88 -11.40 -1.38
CA GLY A 68 7.17 -11.55 -2.07
C GLY A 68 8.20 -10.46 -1.76
N ALA A 69 7.81 -9.39 -1.05
CA ALA A 69 8.74 -8.37 -0.57
C ALA A 69 9.22 -8.71 0.85
N ARG A 70 10.53 -8.84 1.05
CA ARG A 70 11.14 -8.94 2.39
C ARG A 70 11.47 -7.53 2.88
N LEU A 71 10.86 -7.11 3.97
CA LEU A 71 11.17 -5.85 4.63
C LEU A 71 12.00 -6.14 5.89
N ILE A 72 13.20 -5.54 5.93
CA ILE A 72 14.06 -5.50 7.12
C ILE A 72 14.16 -4.05 7.57
N MET A 73 13.77 -3.71 8.79
CA MET A 73 13.71 -2.33 9.26
C MET A 73 14.00 -2.22 10.76
N SER A 74 14.61 -1.11 11.16
CA SER A 74 14.86 -0.76 12.57
C SER A 74 14.76 0.76 12.77
N TYR A 75 14.50 1.20 14.00
CA TYR A 75 14.51 2.61 14.34
C TYR A 75 15.93 3.06 14.73
N ASP A 76 16.44 4.08 14.04
CA ASP A 76 17.70 4.73 14.39
C ASP A 76 17.43 5.99 15.23
N ALA A 77 17.68 5.90 16.52
CA ALA A 77 17.47 7.01 17.46
C ALA A 77 18.43 8.19 17.22
N SER A 78 19.58 7.96 16.57
CA SER A 78 20.58 9.01 16.30
C SER A 78 20.11 9.99 15.23
N THR A 79 19.41 9.47 14.22
CA THR A 79 18.86 10.24 13.09
C THR A 79 17.35 10.44 13.18
N ASN A 80 16.70 9.87 14.21
CA ASN A 80 15.25 9.89 14.39
C ASN A 80 14.52 9.41 13.13
N ALA A 81 14.93 8.26 12.59
CA ALA A 81 14.40 7.70 11.36
C ALA A 81 14.29 6.18 11.42
N PHE A 82 13.30 5.64 10.73
CA PHE A 82 13.24 4.21 10.43
C PHE A 82 14.07 3.93 9.20
N THR A 83 15.08 3.07 9.36
CA THR A 83 16.03 2.72 8.30
C THR A 83 16.00 1.22 8.06
N GLY A 84 16.19 0.83 6.80
CA GLY A 84 16.08 -0.57 6.44
C GLY A 84 16.24 -0.85 4.96
N THR A 85 15.86 -2.05 4.57
CA THR A 85 15.86 -2.50 3.18
C THR A 85 14.58 -3.26 2.85
N VAL A 86 14.10 -3.08 1.63
CA VAL A 86 13.11 -3.95 1.01
C VAL A 86 13.77 -4.74 -0.11
N GLU A 87 13.52 -6.05 -0.17
CA GLU A 87 14.03 -6.96 -1.20
C GLU A 87 12.88 -7.65 -1.91
N ASN A 88 12.93 -7.74 -3.25
CA ASN A 88 12.06 -8.65 -3.99
C ASN A 88 12.64 -10.06 -3.96
N THR A 89 12.05 -10.94 -3.14
CA THR A 89 12.48 -12.34 -2.97
C THR A 89 11.92 -13.29 -4.04
N THR A 90 11.17 -12.77 -5.01
CA THR A 90 10.51 -13.57 -6.05
C THR A 90 11.31 -13.58 -7.35
N ASN A 91 10.86 -14.42 -8.30
CA ASN A 91 11.39 -14.46 -9.67
C ASN A 91 10.61 -13.58 -10.66
N SER A 92 9.70 -12.73 -10.16
CA SER A 92 8.86 -11.84 -10.96
C SER A 92 9.03 -10.39 -10.51
N VAL A 93 8.70 -9.42 -11.36
CA VAL A 93 8.66 -8.01 -10.94
C VAL A 93 7.53 -7.83 -9.94
N LEU A 94 7.82 -7.25 -8.78
CA LEU A 94 6.79 -6.78 -7.84
C LEU A 94 6.40 -5.36 -8.22
N THR A 95 5.10 -5.11 -8.41
CA THR A 95 4.62 -3.79 -8.84
C THR A 95 4.17 -2.95 -7.66
N ARG A 96 4.41 -1.63 -7.73
CA ARG A 96 3.90 -0.64 -6.77
C ARG A 96 4.19 -1.00 -5.30
N VAL A 97 5.41 -1.45 -5.01
CA VAL A 97 5.87 -1.70 -3.64
C VAL A 97 5.87 -0.38 -2.87
N ARG A 98 5.20 -0.35 -1.72
CA ARG A 98 5.12 0.79 -0.79
C ARG A 98 5.39 0.34 0.62
N ILE A 99 6.05 1.20 1.39
CA ILE A 99 6.33 0.97 2.80
C ILE A 99 5.64 2.05 3.63
N GLU A 100 5.06 1.65 4.75
CA GLU A 100 4.41 2.52 5.73
C GLU A 100 4.80 2.06 7.15
N VAL A 101 4.84 2.98 8.12
CA VAL A 101 5.08 2.66 9.53
C VAL A 101 4.03 3.36 10.38
N HIS A 102 3.32 2.61 11.21
CA HIS A 102 2.37 3.14 12.20
C HIS A 102 3.06 3.24 13.55
N LEU A 103 2.95 4.39 14.20
CA LEU A 103 3.55 4.65 15.52
C LEU A 103 2.50 4.48 16.62
N SER A 104 2.96 4.10 17.82
CA SER A 104 2.08 3.88 18.99
C SER A 104 1.36 5.15 19.46
N ASN A 105 1.80 6.33 19.04
CA ASN A 105 1.15 7.61 19.30
C ASN A 105 0.05 7.95 18.27
N GLY A 106 -0.24 7.03 17.33
CA GLY A 106 -1.26 7.21 16.29
C GLY A 106 -0.77 7.92 15.03
N VAL A 107 0.51 8.30 14.96
CA VAL A 107 1.09 8.89 13.75
C VAL A 107 1.44 7.80 12.73
N GLU A 108 1.14 8.07 11.46
CA GLU A 108 1.49 7.19 10.34
C GLU A 108 2.58 7.85 9.49
N LEU A 109 3.65 7.10 9.20
CA LEU A 109 4.77 7.52 8.35
C LEU A 109 4.65 6.81 7.00
N GLY A 110 4.38 7.57 5.94
CA GLY A 110 4.23 7.05 4.58
C GLY A 110 2.81 7.24 4.02
N PRO A 111 2.40 6.44 3.02
CA PRO A 111 3.21 5.42 2.32
C PRO A 111 4.33 6.03 1.46
N THR A 112 5.42 5.29 1.26
CA THR A 112 6.48 5.70 0.30
C THR A 112 5.95 5.82 -1.12
N THR A 113 6.68 6.54 -1.98
CA THR A 113 6.40 6.54 -3.42
C THR A 113 6.39 5.09 -3.95
N PRO A 114 5.32 4.66 -4.64
CA PRO A 114 5.24 3.31 -5.17
C PRO A 114 6.37 3.05 -6.16
N VAL A 115 6.97 1.87 -6.08
CA VAL A 115 8.05 1.49 -6.99
C VAL A 115 7.95 0.04 -7.44
N ASP A 116 8.32 -0.21 -8.69
CA ASP A 116 8.45 -1.56 -9.21
C ASP A 116 9.85 -2.09 -8.87
N MET A 117 9.92 -3.34 -8.44
CA MET A 117 11.18 -3.98 -8.03
C MET A 117 11.42 -5.22 -8.88
N ALA A 118 12.55 -5.28 -9.57
CA ALA A 118 12.97 -6.46 -10.32
C ALA A 118 13.26 -7.66 -9.39
N PRO A 119 13.27 -8.91 -9.90
CA PRO A 119 13.67 -10.08 -9.11
C PRO A 119 15.02 -9.90 -8.43
N GLY A 120 15.08 -10.12 -7.11
CA GLY A 120 16.30 -9.95 -6.31
C GLY A 120 16.75 -8.51 -6.09
N GLU A 121 15.99 -7.50 -6.55
CA GLU A 121 16.32 -6.10 -6.32
C GLU A 121 16.18 -5.75 -4.84
N VAL A 122 17.18 -5.06 -4.29
CA VAL A 122 17.20 -4.55 -2.92
C VAL A 122 17.20 -3.03 -2.95
N ARG A 123 16.33 -2.39 -2.17
CA ARG A 123 16.28 -0.94 -2.02
C ARG A 123 16.36 -0.52 -0.56
N THR A 124 17.11 0.54 -0.30
CA THR A 124 17.13 1.19 1.01
C THR A 124 15.83 1.95 1.25
N VAL A 125 15.33 1.83 2.48
CA VAL A 125 14.19 2.59 2.99
C VAL A 125 14.68 3.52 4.08
N ASN A 126 14.27 4.78 4.03
CA ASN A 126 14.54 5.78 5.06
C ASN A 126 13.29 6.64 5.26
N LEU A 127 12.66 6.52 6.43
CA LEU A 127 11.46 7.25 6.82
C LEU A 127 11.74 8.06 8.09
N PRO A 128 11.92 9.39 7.98
CA PRO A 128 12.06 10.26 9.15
C PRO A 128 10.83 10.11 10.07
N ALA A 129 11.07 9.95 11.36
CA ALA A 129 10.03 9.91 12.37
C ALA A 129 9.59 11.34 12.75
N THR A 130 8.59 11.45 13.62
CA THR A 130 8.17 12.74 14.17
C THR A 130 8.94 13.08 15.45
N ALA A 131 8.88 14.36 15.84
CA ALA A 131 9.42 14.82 17.11
C ALA A 131 8.57 14.38 18.32
N GLU A 132 7.36 13.87 18.09
CA GLU A 132 6.47 13.39 19.15
C GLU A 132 6.96 12.06 19.70
N PRO A 133 6.89 11.83 21.02
CA PRO A 133 7.34 10.58 21.60
C PRO A 133 6.42 9.42 21.18
N PHE A 134 7.02 8.25 20.96
CA PHE A 134 6.35 6.97 20.76
C PHE A 134 7.19 5.88 21.41
N THR A 135 6.54 4.77 21.78
CA THR A 135 7.19 3.64 22.47
C THR A 135 7.19 2.37 21.64
N GLY A 136 6.41 2.34 20.56
CA GLY A 136 6.39 1.22 19.65
C GLY A 136 5.93 1.61 18.26
N TRP A 137 6.06 0.66 17.34
CA TRP A 137 5.84 0.87 15.92
C TRP A 137 5.43 -0.43 15.22
N VAL A 138 4.74 -0.30 14.08
CA VAL A 138 4.32 -1.42 13.23
C VAL A 138 4.64 -1.07 11.78
N PRO A 139 5.55 -1.79 11.10
CA PRO A 139 5.81 -1.58 9.69
C PRO A 139 4.85 -2.39 8.80
N HIS A 140 4.52 -1.80 7.67
CA HIS A 140 3.69 -2.37 6.63
C HIS A 140 4.42 -2.30 5.29
N ALA A 141 4.57 -3.47 4.64
CA ALA A 141 4.94 -3.55 3.24
C ALA A 141 3.71 -3.92 2.42
N GLU A 142 3.35 -3.06 1.49
CA GLU A 142 2.29 -3.30 0.53
C GLU A 142 2.88 -3.58 -0.85
N VAL A 143 2.40 -4.63 -1.49
CA VAL A 143 2.70 -4.96 -2.90
C VAL A 143 1.41 -4.81 -3.67
N GLY A 144 1.42 -4.00 -4.72
CA GLY A 144 0.22 -3.76 -5.52
C GLY A 144 -0.14 -4.98 -6.36
N SER A 145 -1.40 -5.41 -6.31
CA SER A 145 -1.99 -6.26 -7.33
C SER A 145 -2.19 -5.43 -8.59
N SER A 146 -1.39 -5.66 -9.62
CA SER A 146 -1.63 -5.07 -10.94
C SER A 146 -2.90 -5.67 -11.56
N GLU A 147 -4.07 -5.23 -11.12
CA GLU A 147 -5.32 -5.39 -11.87
C GLU A 147 -5.40 -4.25 -12.90
N ALA A 148 -4.61 -4.36 -13.97
CA ALA A 148 -4.79 -3.57 -15.18
C ALA A 148 -4.21 -4.33 -16.38
N GLY A 149 -5.08 -5.00 -17.14
CA GLY A 149 -4.78 -5.38 -18.53
C GLY A 149 -4.89 -6.86 -18.88
N GLY A 150 -5.80 -7.62 -18.28
CA GLY A 150 -6.21 -8.90 -18.82
C GLY A 150 -7.12 -8.74 -20.03
N GLU A 151 -6.58 -8.41 -21.21
CA GLU A 151 -7.23 -8.65 -22.51
C GLU A 151 -6.16 -9.06 -23.55
N HIS A 152 -5.60 -10.26 -23.37
CA HIS A 152 -4.95 -10.99 -24.46
C HIS A 152 -5.82 -12.20 -24.82
N GLY A 153 -6.77 -11.97 -25.72
CA GLY A 153 -7.48 -13.02 -26.44
C GLY A 153 -6.93 -13.13 -27.86
N SER A 154 -5.77 -13.76 -28.03
CA SER A 154 -5.28 -14.21 -29.33
C SER A 154 -6.08 -15.44 -29.78
N ASN A 155 -6.63 -15.46 -31.00
CA ASN A 155 -6.63 -16.64 -31.88
C ASN A 155 -7.30 -16.36 -33.24
N GLY A 156 -6.60 -16.63 -34.34
CA GLY A 156 -7.26 -16.81 -35.64
C GLY A 156 -6.44 -16.52 -36.90
N SER A 157 -5.28 -17.16 -37.07
CA SER A 157 -4.74 -17.39 -38.42
C SER A 157 -5.67 -18.33 -39.19
N GLY A 158 -6.14 -17.92 -40.37
CA GLY A 158 -7.01 -18.74 -41.21
C GLY A 158 -7.06 -18.23 -42.65
N ASN A 159 -6.25 -18.88 -43.49
CA ASN A 159 -6.23 -18.78 -44.93
C ASN A 159 -7.59 -19.12 -45.59
N GLU A 160 -7.82 -18.51 -46.76
CA GLU A 160 -8.41 -19.09 -47.97
C GLU A 160 -9.92 -19.45 -48.05
N ALA A 161 -10.55 -18.81 -49.04
CA ALA A 161 -11.47 -19.36 -50.05
C ALA A 161 -12.88 -19.85 -49.67
N GLY A 162 -13.86 -19.21 -50.31
CA GLY A 162 -15.03 -19.88 -50.90
C GLY A 162 -16.26 -20.03 -50.01
N GLY A 163 -17.41 -19.56 -50.51
CA GLY A 163 -18.70 -19.92 -49.92
C GLY A 163 -19.81 -18.92 -50.21
N GLU A 164 -20.51 -19.15 -51.31
CA GLU A 164 -21.73 -18.48 -51.75
C GLU A 164 -22.94 -18.79 -50.84
N HIS A 165 -24.08 -18.12 -51.12
CA HIS A 165 -25.46 -18.31 -50.61
C HIS A 165 -25.79 -17.48 -49.34
N GLY A 166 -26.67 -16.47 -49.38
CA GLY A 166 -28.07 -16.45 -49.86
C GLY A 166 -28.99 -16.68 -48.63
N SER A 167 -30.14 -16.04 -48.37
CA SER A 167 -31.05 -15.13 -49.08
C SER A 167 -32.11 -14.62 -48.07
N GLY A 168 -32.77 -13.49 -48.35
CA GLY A 168 -34.03 -13.04 -47.72
C GLY A 168 -33.84 -11.81 -46.81
N GLY A 169 -34.28 -10.59 -47.16
CA GLY A 169 -35.66 -10.17 -47.46
C GLY A 169 -36.28 -9.70 -46.13
N ASP A 170 -36.84 -8.52 -45.91
CA ASP A 170 -37.46 -7.46 -46.71
C ASP A 170 -37.28 -6.16 -45.90
N GLY A 171 -36.90 -5.02 -46.48
CA GLY A 171 -37.87 -4.06 -46.97
C GLY A 171 -38.34 -3.09 -45.88
N ASN A 172 -37.68 -1.93 -45.74
CA ASN A 172 -38.43 -0.68 -45.59
C ASN A 172 -37.61 0.55 -46.02
N GLU A 173 -38.21 1.28 -46.94
CA GLU A 173 -37.77 2.52 -47.55
C GLU A 173 -37.81 3.69 -46.57
N ALA A 174 -36.77 4.54 -46.56
CA ALA A 174 -36.93 5.98 -46.38
C ALA A 174 -35.67 6.67 -46.90
N GLY A 175 -35.84 7.35 -48.04
CA GLY A 175 -34.80 8.07 -48.75
C GLY A 175 -34.26 9.29 -48.00
N GLY A 176 -33.01 9.61 -48.31
CA GLY A 176 -32.33 10.83 -47.95
C GLY A 176 -31.24 11.10 -48.98
N GLU A 177 -31.64 11.74 -50.08
CA GLU A 177 -30.77 12.29 -51.11
C GLU A 177 -29.94 13.48 -50.57
N HIS A 178 -28.99 13.93 -51.40
CA HIS A 178 -28.12 15.13 -51.28
C HIS A 178 -26.81 14.91 -50.50
N GLY A 179 -25.62 15.14 -51.03
CA GLY A 179 -25.22 15.71 -52.31
C GLY A 179 -23.71 16.00 -52.30
N SER A 180 -23.02 15.53 -53.34
CA SER A 180 -21.97 16.17 -54.14
C SER A 180 -20.92 17.12 -53.51
N GLY A 181 -19.64 16.79 -53.74
CA GLY A 181 -18.51 17.73 -53.87
C GLY A 181 -17.36 17.43 -52.89
N GLY A 182 -16.08 17.36 -53.24
CA GLY A 182 -15.33 17.63 -54.48
C GLY A 182 -13.97 16.91 -54.40
N GLU A 183 -13.38 16.52 -55.53
CA GLU A 183 -12.23 17.24 -56.14
C GLU A 183 -10.88 16.83 -55.50
N ARG A 184 -10.22 15.77 -55.98
CA ARG A 184 -9.22 15.69 -57.08
C ARG A 184 -8.06 16.69 -57.00
N ARG A 185 -6.84 16.11 -57.13
CA ARG A 185 -5.51 16.70 -57.44
C ARG A 185 -4.83 17.31 -56.22
N GLY A 186 -3.54 17.16 -55.97
CA GLY A 186 -2.33 16.69 -56.68
C GLY A 186 -1.17 17.13 -55.77
N GLY A 187 0.07 16.73 -55.89
CA GLY A 187 0.77 15.88 -56.83
C GLY A 187 2.09 15.47 -56.18
N VAL A 188 2.97 15.03 -57.05
CA VAL A 188 4.32 14.48 -56.85
C VAL A 188 5.23 15.20 -55.85
#